data_AF-A0A532THA3-F1
#
_entry.id   AF-A0A532THA3-F1
#
_cell.length_a   1.000
_cell.length_b   1.000
_cell.length_c   1.000
_cell.angle_alpha   90.00
_cell.angle_beta   90.00
_cell.angle_gamma   90.00
#
_symmetry.space_group_name_H-M   'P 1'
#
loop_
_entity.id
_entity.type
_entity.pdbx_description
1 polymer ?
#
loop_
_entity_poly.entity_id
_entity_poly.type
_entity_poly.pdbx_seq_one_letter_code
_entity_poly.pdbx_strand_id
1 'polypeptide(L)'
;MKTNFYNKYVIWLVFSIFLILGFLFGLLLPLIKPEINSVMLLVLTIALFLLQSLFILKFISGGFENRKKIGVSLQHFFNLFFSVVIGFSISLMESTSKYNFALVMMPLLIVLSYIITDKYKYDKTVKDVSYEQELEEGTKSNKPVIEFENKKYIFSINSLVILAVGTPILAYLIYFFFDTEPQYWLHEIVVKQTIYLLNLFFDMGVSASYSPTGIHHWSFDFIGNAAGDPLGSISFETFCTGVQAICVFAGIIICTPHSQDKETNKDIIWRKTKSLLISSLIFYVVNIIRMLIQIGLYYLGYPWDSIHVSISAASSFVAAIIILLLHKWMPEFIISIIYIGTLLNKKFKLLKEPKKVKNN
;
A
#
# COMPACT_ATOMS: atom_id res chain seq x y z
N MET A 1 37.47 4.67 -20.60
CA MET A 1 36.28 4.11 -21.26
C MET A 1 35.05 4.69 -20.58
N LYS A 2 34.38 5.69 -21.18
CA LYS A 2 33.17 6.33 -20.63
C LYS A 2 32.04 5.31 -20.67
N THR A 3 31.76 4.65 -19.55
CA THR A 3 30.56 3.83 -19.43
C THR A 3 29.36 4.75 -19.55
N ASN A 4 28.61 4.61 -20.64
CA ASN A 4 27.37 5.32 -20.90
C ASN A 4 26.48 5.20 -19.65
N PHE A 5 26.35 6.30 -18.92
CA PHE A 5 25.32 6.47 -17.91
C PHE A 5 23.98 6.44 -18.65
N TYR A 6 23.42 5.24 -18.84
CA TYR A 6 22.08 5.12 -19.37
C TYR A 6 21.12 5.87 -18.44
N ASN A 7 20.28 6.69 -19.07
CA ASN A 7 19.34 7.54 -18.39
C ASN A 7 18.35 6.65 -17.61
N LYS A 8 18.19 6.90 -16.31
CA LYS A 8 17.28 6.15 -15.41
C LYS A 8 15.90 5.99 -16.03
N TYR A 9 15.45 7.03 -16.73
CA TYR A 9 14.17 7.07 -17.41
C TYR A 9 14.06 6.05 -18.55
N VAL A 10 15.14 5.73 -19.26
CA VAL A 10 15.13 4.71 -20.33
C VAL A 10 14.93 3.31 -19.75
N ILE A 11 15.63 2.99 -18.65
CA ILE A 11 15.49 1.70 -17.96
C ILE A 11 14.06 1.53 -17.44
N TRP A 12 13.55 2.57 -16.77
CA TRP A 12 12.18 2.59 -16.28
C TRP A 12 11.13 2.48 -17.41
N LEU A 13 11.33 3.19 -18.52
CA LEU A 13 10.47 3.12 -19.70
C LEU A 13 10.39 1.70 -20.25
N VAL A 14 11.54 1.01 -20.40
CA VAL A 14 11.57 -0.36 -20.90
C VAL A 14 10.82 -1.31 -19.96
N PHE A 15 11.01 -1.19 -18.65
CA PHE A 15 10.22 -1.99 -17.71
C PHE A 15 8.73 -1.69 -17.79
N SER A 16 8.35 -0.43 -18.01
CA SER A 16 6.95 -0.04 -18.18
C SER A 16 6.33 -0.68 -19.43
N ILE A 17 7.08 -0.77 -20.53
CA ILE A 17 6.65 -1.48 -21.74
C ILE A 17 6.44 -2.97 -21.44
N PHE A 18 7.36 -3.62 -20.71
CA PHE A 18 7.19 -5.02 -20.32
C PHE A 18 5.92 -5.25 -19.48
N LEU A 19 5.59 -4.35 -18.56
CA LEU A 19 4.34 -4.42 -17.80
C LEU A 19 3.13 -4.36 -18.74
N ILE A 20 3.07 -3.36 -19.63
CA ILE A 20 1.95 -3.21 -20.56
C ILE A 20 1.79 -4.47 -21.44
N LEU A 21 2.88 -5.03 -21.96
CA LEU A 21 2.86 -6.27 -22.74
C LEU A 21 2.37 -7.46 -21.90
N GLY A 22 2.83 -7.59 -20.66
CA GLY A 22 2.36 -8.64 -19.74
C GLY A 22 0.86 -8.53 -19.46
N PHE A 23 0.35 -7.31 -19.25
CA PHE A 23 -1.08 -7.04 -19.08
C PHE A 23 -1.90 -7.44 -20.31
N LEU A 24 -1.53 -6.95 -21.50
CA LEU A 24 -2.23 -7.27 -22.75
C LEU A 24 -2.22 -8.78 -23.01
N PHE A 25 -1.12 -9.44 -22.67
CA PHE A 25 -1.03 -10.90 -22.77
C PHE A 25 -2.03 -11.60 -21.85
N GLY A 26 -2.06 -11.23 -20.56
CA GLY A 26 -3.04 -11.79 -19.62
C GLY A 26 -4.48 -11.60 -20.08
N LEU A 27 -4.78 -10.44 -20.68
CA LEU A 27 -6.12 -10.12 -21.20
C LEU A 27 -6.53 -10.99 -22.40
N LEU A 28 -5.58 -11.37 -23.26
CA LEU A 28 -5.84 -12.19 -24.45
C LEU A 28 -5.89 -13.69 -24.16
N LEU A 29 -5.33 -14.14 -23.03
CA LEU A 29 -5.26 -15.55 -22.65
C LEU A 29 -6.60 -16.31 -22.72
N PRO A 30 -7.74 -15.76 -22.24
CA PRO A 30 -9.03 -16.46 -22.26
C PRO A 30 -9.58 -16.73 -23.67
N LEU A 31 -9.06 -16.05 -24.70
CA LEU A 31 -9.43 -16.28 -26.10
C LEU A 31 -8.82 -17.57 -26.66
N ILE A 32 -7.82 -18.12 -25.97
CA ILE A 32 -7.21 -19.41 -26.30
C ILE A 32 -8.03 -20.53 -25.63
N LYS A 33 -8.03 -21.74 -26.22
CA LYS A 33 -8.81 -22.87 -25.68
C LYS A 33 -8.43 -23.17 -24.23
N PRO A 34 -9.40 -23.44 -23.33
CA PRO A 34 -9.17 -23.56 -21.89
C PRO A 34 -8.12 -24.60 -21.49
N GLU A 35 -8.03 -25.72 -22.23
CA GLU A 35 -7.04 -26.78 -22.01
C GLU A 35 -5.59 -26.33 -22.24
N ILE A 36 -5.39 -25.30 -23.08
CA ILE A 36 -4.08 -24.76 -23.48
C ILE A 36 -3.69 -23.55 -22.61
N ASN A 37 -4.67 -22.92 -21.96
CA ASN A 37 -4.50 -21.62 -21.29
C ASN A 37 -3.51 -21.67 -20.12
N SER A 38 -3.58 -22.68 -19.27
CA SER A 38 -2.73 -22.77 -18.07
C SER A 38 -1.26 -23.00 -18.41
N VAL A 39 -0.98 -23.87 -19.39
CA VAL A 39 0.38 -24.18 -19.85
C VAL A 39 0.98 -23.01 -20.64
N MET A 40 0.21 -22.40 -21.57
CA MET A 40 0.68 -21.22 -22.30
C MET A 40 0.93 -20.02 -21.38
N LEU A 41 0.08 -19.80 -20.37
CA LEU A 41 0.27 -18.75 -19.39
C LEU A 41 1.61 -18.91 -18.66
N LEU A 42 1.90 -20.12 -18.16
CA LEU A 42 3.13 -20.41 -17.46
C LEU A 42 4.36 -20.23 -18.36
N VAL A 43 4.36 -20.85 -19.54
CA VAL A 43 5.49 -20.81 -20.48
C VAL A 43 5.80 -19.38 -20.93
N LEU A 44 4.78 -18.60 -21.30
CA LEU A 44 5.01 -17.25 -21.79
C LEU A 44 5.38 -16.27 -20.67
N THR A 45 4.80 -16.43 -19.47
CA THR A 45 5.22 -15.65 -18.30
C THR A 45 6.69 -15.89 -17.97
N ILE A 46 7.15 -17.15 -18.04
CA ILE A 46 8.56 -17.51 -17.87
C ILE A 46 9.40 -16.90 -18.99
N ALA A 47 8.96 -16.94 -20.25
CA ALA A 47 9.69 -16.35 -21.38
C ALA A 47 9.87 -14.83 -21.24
N LEU A 48 8.80 -14.10 -20.90
CA LEU A 48 8.84 -12.66 -20.63
C LEU A 48 9.76 -12.34 -19.44
N PHE A 49 9.73 -13.17 -18.39
CA PHE A 49 10.63 -13.05 -17.25
C PHE A 49 12.10 -13.26 -17.62
N LEU A 50 12.42 -14.28 -18.40
CA LEU A 50 13.78 -14.55 -18.86
C LEU A 50 14.30 -13.37 -19.68
N LEU A 51 13.48 -12.83 -20.58
CA LEU A 51 13.81 -11.66 -21.38
C LEU A 51 14.07 -10.42 -20.52
N GLN A 52 13.21 -10.17 -19.53
CA GLN A 52 13.38 -9.08 -18.56
C GLN A 52 14.65 -9.25 -17.72
N SER A 53 14.95 -10.48 -17.29
CA SER A 53 16.13 -10.82 -16.50
C SER A 53 17.43 -10.62 -17.30
N LEU A 54 17.44 -11.00 -18.58
CA LEU A 54 18.56 -10.72 -19.49
C LEU A 54 18.79 -9.21 -19.64
N PHE A 55 17.72 -8.42 -19.73
CA PHE A 55 17.80 -6.96 -19.74
C PHE A 55 18.43 -6.44 -18.44
N ILE A 56 17.92 -6.86 -17.27
CA ILE A 56 18.48 -6.48 -15.96
C ILE A 56 19.97 -6.81 -15.86
N LEU A 57 20.36 -8.03 -16.24
CA LEU A 57 21.76 -8.45 -16.22
C LEU A 57 22.63 -7.57 -17.11
N LYS A 58 22.16 -7.22 -18.31
CA LYS A 58 22.89 -6.34 -19.24
C LYS A 58 23.05 -4.92 -18.69
N PHE A 59 21.99 -4.34 -18.12
CA PHE A 59 21.98 -2.93 -17.71
C PHE A 59 22.53 -2.68 -16.29
N ILE A 60 22.47 -3.66 -15.39
CA ILE A 60 23.01 -3.57 -14.02
C ILE A 60 24.42 -4.19 -13.91
N SER A 61 24.98 -4.72 -15.02
CA SER A 61 26.29 -5.38 -15.08
C SER A 61 27.47 -4.53 -14.58
N GLY A 62 27.40 -3.20 -14.66
CA GLY A 62 28.47 -2.29 -14.25
C GLY A 62 28.53 -2.04 -12.74
N GLY A 63 28.99 -3.03 -11.96
CA GLY A 63 29.50 -2.82 -10.59
C GLY A 63 28.59 -3.15 -9.40
N PHE A 64 27.49 -3.90 -9.59
CA PHE A 64 26.69 -4.41 -8.46
C PHE A 64 27.14 -5.80 -8.00
N GLU A 65 27.09 -6.03 -6.68
CA GLU A 65 27.14 -7.38 -6.10
C GLU A 65 26.00 -8.25 -6.65
N ASN A 66 26.30 -9.51 -6.95
CA ASN A 66 25.34 -10.45 -7.54
C ASN A 66 24.06 -10.61 -6.69
N ARG A 67 24.15 -10.52 -5.36
CA ARG A 67 22.98 -10.58 -4.47
C ARG A 67 21.98 -9.45 -4.72
N LYS A 68 22.46 -8.22 -4.92
CA LYS A 68 21.59 -7.06 -5.19
C LYS A 68 20.92 -7.18 -6.55
N LYS A 69 21.64 -7.66 -7.57
CA LYS A 69 21.09 -7.92 -8.92
C LYS A 69 19.93 -8.92 -8.88
N ILE A 70 20.11 -10.03 -8.15
CA ILE A 70 19.06 -11.04 -7.98
C ILE A 70 17.83 -10.43 -7.30
N GLY A 71 18.03 -9.64 -6.24
CA GLY A 71 16.93 -8.96 -5.53
C GLY A 71 16.11 -8.03 -6.43
N VAL A 72 16.78 -7.22 -7.26
CA VAL A 72 16.12 -6.34 -8.25
C VAL A 72 15.35 -7.17 -9.27
N SER A 73 15.95 -8.25 -9.75
CA SER A 73 15.33 -9.12 -10.76
C SER A 73 14.08 -9.78 -10.25
N LEU A 74 14.10 -10.27 -9.02
CA LEU A 74 12.92 -10.85 -8.36
C LEU A 74 11.81 -9.81 -8.17
N GLN A 75 12.14 -8.58 -7.76
CA GLN A 75 11.14 -7.54 -7.59
C GLN A 75 10.45 -7.16 -8.91
N HIS A 76 11.23 -6.98 -9.98
CA HIS A 76 10.69 -6.68 -11.30
C HIS A 76 9.91 -7.87 -11.90
N PHE A 77 10.31 -9.10 -11.59
CA PHE A 77 9.57 -10.31 -11.94
C PHE A 77 8.20 -10.34 -11.29
N PHE A 78 8.12 -10.16 -9.97
CA PHE A 78 6.83 -10.12 -9.29
C PHE A 78 5.93 -9.02 -9.87
N ASN A 79 6.50 -7.85 -10.18
CA ASN A 79 5.76 -6.76 -10.79
C ASN A 79 5.18 -7.14 -12.17
N LEU A 80 5.96 -7.84 -13.00
CA LEU A 80 5.50 -8.36 -14.29
C LEU A 80 4.45 -9.47 -14.13
N PHE A 81 4.66 -10.39 -13.20
CA PHE A 81 3.71 -11.44 -12.88
C PHE A 81 2.36 -10.86 -12.46
N PHE A 82 2.34 -9.86 -11.58
CA PHE A 82 1.11 -9.15 -11.21
C PHE A 82 0.43 -8.50 -12.41
N SER A 83 1.20 -7.93 -13.34
CA SER A 83 0.66 -7.34 -14.55
C SER A 83 -0.10 -8.36 -15.41
N VAL A 84 0.46 -9.57 -15.57
CA VAL A 84 -0.20 -10.68 -16.29
C VAL A 84 -1.46 -11.12 -15.56
N VAL A 85 -1.39 -11.30 -14.24
CA VAL A 85 -2.54 -11.69 -13.41
C VAL A 85 -3.67 -10.66 -13.51
N ILE A 86 -3.37 -9.36 -13.49
CA ILE A 86 -4.39 -8.31 -13.66
C ILE A 86 -5.13 -8.46 -14.99
N GLY A 87 -4.39 -8.65 -16.09
CA GLY A 87 -4.99 -8.84 -17.41
C GLY A 87 -5.89 -10.07 -17.46
N PHE A 88 -5.43 -11.18 -16.89
CA PHE A 88 -6.19 -12.43 -16.82
C PHE A 88 -7.46 -12.27 -15.96
N SER A 89 -7.35 -11.70 -14.77
CA SER A 89 -8.47 -11.54 -13.84
C SER A 89 -9.64 -10.77 -14.43
N ILE A 90 -9.42 -9.74 -15.25
CA ILE A 90 -10.51 -8.95 -15.86
C ILE A 90 -11.49 -9.83 -16.64
N SER A 91 -11.00 -10.90 -17.26
CA SER A 91 -11.85 -11.82 -18.01
C SER A 91 -12.76 -12.67 -17.11
N LEU A 92 -12.32 -12.93 -15.88
CA LEU A 92 -13.04 -13.71 -14.88
C LEU A 92 -13.94 -12.86 -13.98
N MET A 93 -13.86 -11.53 -14.10
CA MET A 93 -14.64 -10.60 -13.29
C MET A 93 -16.04 -10.38 -13.85
N GLU A 94 -17.02 -10.39 -12.95
CA GLU A 94 -18.44 -10.17 -13.21
C GLU A 94 -18.84 -8.70 -13.06
N SER A 95 -18.09 -7.92 -12.26
CA SER A 95 -18.35 -6.50 -12.06
C SER A 95 -18.38 -5.71 -13.37
N THR A 96 -19.38 -4.84 -13.54
CA THR A 96 -19.47 -3.90 -14.68
C THR A 96 -18.27 -2.96 -14.75
N SER A 97 -17.65 -2.67 -13.60
CA SER A 97 -16.48 -1.79 -13.45
C SER A 97 -15.14 -2.52 -13.56
N LYS A 98 -15.10 -3.77 -14.03
CA LYS A 98 -13.87 -4.60 -14.04
C LYS A 98 -12.67 -3.99 -14.76
N TYR A 99 -12.87 -3.18 -15.80
CA TYR A 99 -11.75 -2.53 -16.50
C TYR A 99 -11.05 -1.45 -15.67
N ASN A 100 -11.74 -0.87 -14.68
CA ASN A 100 -11.13 0.10 -13.77
C ASN A 100 -10.06 -0.54 -12.88
N PHE A 101 -10.11 -1.85 -12.68
CA PHE A 101 -9.05 -2.59 -12.02
C PHE A 101 -7.69 -2.38 -12.70
N ALA A 102 -7.62 -2.55 -14.04
CA ALA A 102 -6.39 -2.27 -14.78
C ALA A 102 -6.03 -0.79 -14.79
N LEU A 103 -7.02 0.09 -14.92
CA LEU A 103 -6.80 1.55 -14.94
C LEU A 103 -6.12 2.03 -13.66
N VAL A 104 -6.45 1.43 -12.52
CA VAL A 104 -5.83 1.76 -11.22
C VAL A 104 -4.52 1.01 -11.02
N MET A 105 -4.49 -0.30 -11.25
CA MET A 105 -3.35 -1.13 -10.88
C MET A 105 -2.15 -0.98 -11.81
N MET A 106 -2.36 -0.80 -13.12
CA MET A 106 -1.25 -0.68 -14.07
C MET A 106 -0.36 0.55 -13.82
N PRO A 107 -0.92 1.77 -13.60
CA PRO A 107 -0.12 2.91 -13.19
C PRO A 107 0.65 2.67 -11.88
N LEU A 108 0.04 1.98 -10.91
CA LEU A 108 0.71 1.64 -9.66
C LEU A 108 1.90 0.71 -9.87
N LEU A 109 1.78 -0.32 -10.72
CA LEU A 109 2.91 -1.20 -11.06
C LEU A 109 4.02 -0.44 -11.79
N ILE A 110 3.68 0.53 -12.65
CA ILE A 110 4.65 1.39 -13.34
C ILE A 110 5.41 2.29 -12.35
N VAL A 111 4.70 2.89 -11.39
CA VAL A 111 5.32 3.69 -10.31
C VAL A 111 6.17 2.81 -9.40
N LEU A 112 5.71 1.60 -9.05
CA LEU A 112 6.49 0.67 -8.25
C LEU A 112 7.78 0.26 -8.98
N SER A 113 7.70 0.03 -10.29
CA SER A 113 8.86 -0.24 -11.14
C SER A 113 9.89 0.90 -11.09
N TYR A 114 9.42 2.16 -11.08
CA TYR A 114 10.28 3.32 -10.90
C TYR A 114 10.96 3.33 -9.53
N ILE A 115 10.19 3.11 -8.44
CA ILE A 115 10.70 3.10 -7.07
C ILE A 115 11.76 2.01 -6.90
N ILE A 116 11.52 0.81 -7.44
CA ILE A 116 12.50 -0.27 -7.48
C ILE A 116 13.75 0.22 -8.22
N THR A 117 13.62 0.72 -9.45
CA THR A 117 14.78 1.17 -10.25
C THR A 117 15.59 2.27 -9.55
N ASP A 118 14.92 3.22 -8.89
CA ASP A 118 15.55 4.36 -8.24
C ASP A 118 16.38 3.96 -7.01
N LYS A 119 15.80 3.12 -6.14
CA LYS A 119 16.43 2.63 -4.90
C LYS A 119 17.84 2.08 -5.14
N TYR A 120 18.02 1.32 -6.21
CA TYR A 120 19.30 0.65 -6.45
C TYR A 120 20.34 1.57 -7.11
N LYS A 121 19.94 2.59 -7.87
CA LYS A 121 20.90 3.54 -8.47
C LYS A 121 21.51 4.48 -7.42
N TYR A 122 20.73 4.86 -6.41
CA TYR A 122 21.17 5.78 -5.35
C TYR A 122 22.19 5.18 -4.38
N ASP A 123 22.17 3.85 -4.21
CA ASP A 123 23.11 3.11 -3.36
C ASP A 123 24.57 3.17 -3.91
N LYS A 124 24.76 3.64 -5.15
CA LYS A 124 26.06 3.77 -5.82
C LYS A 124 26.71 5.15 -5.62
N THR A 125 25.95 6.18 -5.28
CA THR A 125 26.44 7.58 -5.20
C THR A 125 26.92 8.01 -3.82
N VAL A 126 26.74 7.19 -2.78
CA VAL A 126 26.92 7.63 -1.38
C VAL A 126 28.16 7.05 -0.69
N LYS A 127 29.08 6.43 -1.44
CA LYS A 127 30.36 6.01 -0.83
C LYS A 127 31.47 7.07 -0.84
N ASP A 128 31.39 8.14 -1.65
CA ASP A 128 32.61 8.91 -1.95
C ASP A 128 32.58 10.45 -1.80
N VAL A 129 31.55 11.13 -1.29
CA VAL A 129 31.57 12.63 -1.36
C VAL A 129 31.13 13.45 -0.12
N SER A 130 30.39 12.93 0.87
CA SER A 130 29.63 13.84 1.76
C SER A 130 30.05 13.97 3.23
N TYR A 131 31.24 13.55 3.66
CA TYR A 131 31.59 13.63 5.09
C TYR A 131 32.21 14.97 5.54
N GLU A 132 32.78 15.77 4.63
CA GLU A 132 33.56 16.96 5.03
C GLU A 132 32.86 18.31 4.81
N GLN A 133 31.75 18.38 4.04
CA GLN A 133 31.15 19.67 3.65
C GLN A 133 29.91 20.11 4.46
N GLU A 134 29.29 19.26 5.28
CA GLU A 134 27.99 19.60 5.94
C GLU A 134 28.10 19.99 7.43
N LEU A 135 29.30 19.99 8.01
CA LEU A 135 29.52 20.40 9.40
C LEU A 135 29.39 21.92 9.64
N GLU A 136 29.42 22.75 8.59
CA GLU A 136 29.47 24.22 8.74
C GLU A 136 28.14 24.97 8.55
N GLU A 137 27.09 24.40 7.95
CA GLU A 137 25.84 25.14 7.67
C GLU A 137 24.70 24.93 8.69
N GLY A 138 24.82 23.97 9.62
CA GLY A 138 23.72 23.54 10.51
C GLY A 138 23.40 24.43 11.72
N THR A 139 24.22 25.42 12.06
CA THR A 139 24.19 26.10 13.38
C THR A 139 23.48 27.47 13.42
N LYS A 140 22.69 27.85 12.40
CA LYS A 140 22.00 29.17 12.37
C LYS A 140 20.46 29.14 12.32
N SER A 141 19.82 28.03 12.66
CA SER A 141 18.34 27.93 12.62
C SER A 141 17.73 27.87 14.03
N ASN A 142 16.84 28.82 14.36
CA ASN A 142 16.09 28.93 15.62
C ASN A 142 15.04 27.80 15.85
N LYS A 143 15.08 26.74 15.04
CA LYS A 143 14.13 25.62 15.05
C LYS A 143 14.56 24.57 16.09
N PRO A 144 13.62 23.90 16.77
CA PRO A 144 13.97 22.77 17.61
C PRO A 144 14.61 21.65 16.78
N VAL A 145 15.53 20.93 17.41
CA VAL A 145 16.17 19.73 16.87
C VAL A 145 15.90 18.61 17.87
N ILE A 146 15.35 17.50 17.39
CA ILE A 146 15.14 16.30 18.21
C ILE A 146 16.11 15.24 17.72
N GLU A 147 16.90 14.67 18.62
CA GLU A 147 17.79 13.55 18.33
C GLU A 147 17.16 12.24 18.77
N PHE A 148 17.12 11.25 17.86
CA PHE A 148 16.60 9.91 18.14
C PHE A 148 17.39 8.89 17.30
N GLU A 149 17.91 7.84 17.94
CA GLU A 149 18.75 6.82 17.28
C GLU A 149 19.91 7.40 16.45
N ASN A 150 20.64 8.37 17.00
CA ASN A 150 21.75 9.10 16.33
C ASN A 150 21.33 9.85 15.05
N LYS A 151 20.03 10.07 14.83
CA LYS A 151 19.50 10.86 13.72
C LYS A 151 18.91 12.17 14.22
N LYS A 152 19.04 13.22 13.41
CA LYS A 152 18.52 14.56 13.70
C LYS A 152 17.22 14.81 12.96
N TYR A 153 16.18 15.11 13.72
CA TYR A 153 14.85 15.40 13.19
C TYR A 153 14.56 16.89 13.29
N ILE A 154 14.42 17.51 12.13
CA ILE A 154 14.08 18.92 11.97
C ILE A 154 12.93 18.99 11.00
N PHE A 155 11.78 19.55 11.40
CA PHE A 155 10.60 19.62 10.54
C PHE A 155 10.27 21.05 10.14
N SER A 156 9.66 21.19 8.96
CA SER A 156 9.03 22.46 8.57
C SER A 156 7.65 22.59 9.21
N ILE A 157 7.24 23.81 9.56
CA ILE A 157 5.88 24.05 10.09
C ILE A 157 4.83 23.63 9.05
N ASN A 158 5.07 23.93 7.78
CA ASN A 158 4.16 23.55 6.69
C ASN A 158 3.93 22.04 6.64
N SER A 159 4.99 21.22 6.80
CA SER A 159 4.85 19.76 6.84
C SER A 159 4.08 19.25 8.06
N LEU A 160 4.14 19.97 9.20
CA LEU A 160 3.34 19.63 10.39
C LEU A 160 1.85 20.01 10.20
N VAL A 161 1.58 21.14 9.54
CA VAL A 161 0.21 21.53 9.16
C VAL A 161 -0.38 20.53 8.15
N ILE A 162 0.42 20.10 7.16
CA ILE A 162 0.03 19.05 6.22
C ILE A 162 -0.28 17.74 6.95
N LEU A 163 0.48 17.37 7.99
CA LEU A 163 0.12 16.20 8.80
C LEU A 163 -1.24 16.36 9.48
N ALA A 164 -1.50 17.49 10.14
CA ALA A 164 -2.73 17.69 10.91
C ALA A 164 -3.99 17.84 10.03
N VAL A 165 -3.90 18.61 8.94
CA VAL A 165 -5.04 18.94 8.07
C VAL A 165 -5.09 18.04 6.84
N GLY A 166 -3.93 17.72 6.27
CA GLY A 166 -3.85 16.88 5.08
C GLY A 166 -4.22 15.42 5.36
N THR A 167 -3.92 14.89 6.54
CA THR A 167 -4.30 13.50 6.90
C THR A 167 -5.81 13.25 6.83
N PRO A 168 -6.70 13.98 7.53
CA PRO A 168 -8.14 13.72 7.47
C PRO A 168 -8.71 13.98 6.08
N ILE A 169 -8.24 15.03 5.38
CA ILE A 169 -8.69 15.34 4.01
C ILE A 169 -8.30 14.20 3.07
N LEU A 170 -7.04 13.76 3.10
CA LEU A 170 -6.54 12.70 2.23
C LEU A 170 -7.21 11.36 2.55
N ALA A 171 -7.38 11.02 3.83
CA ALA A 171 -8.09 9.82 4.24
C ALA A 171 -9.53 9.81 3.71
N TYR A 172 -10.24 10.94 3.82
CA TYR A 172 -11.60 11.10 3.30
C TYR A 172 -11.65 10.98 1.77
N LEU A 173 -10.72 11.63 1.06
CA LEU A 173 -10.63 11.54 -0.41
C LEU A 173 -10.34 10.11 -0.90
N ILE A 174 -9.43 9.40 -0.23
CA ILE A 174 -9.13 8.00 -0.57
C ILE A 174 -10.35 7.13 -0.27
N TYR A 175 -11.05 7.34 0.84
CA TYR A 175 -12.27 6.60 1.16
C TYR A 175 -13.35 6.82 0.09
N PHE A 176 -13.64 8.08 -0.27
CA PHE A 176 -14.61 8.41 -1.31
C PHE A 176 -14.22 7.79 -2.66
N PHE A 177 -12.93 7.77 -3.01
CA PHE A 177 -12.47 7.08 -4.20
C PHE A 177 -12.88 5.60 -4.20
N PHE A 178 -12.66 4.87 -3.10
CA PHE A 178 -13.02 3.45 -2.99
C PHE A 178 -14.52 3.18 -2.87
N ASP A 179 -15.31 4.14 -2.41
CA ASP A 179 -16.76 4.02 -2.26
C ASP A 179 -17.54 4.30 -3.55
N THR A 180 -16.84 4.61 -4.65
CA THR A 180 -17.46 4.89 -5.95
C THR A 180 -17.66 3.60 -6.76
N GLU A 181 -18.74 3.55 -7.56
CA GLU A 181 -19.04 2.41 -8.45
C GLU A 181 -17.87 1.93 -9.32
N PRO A 182 -17.01 2.83 -9.85
CA PRO A 182 -15.81 2.43 -10.57
C PRO A 182 -14.88 1.50 -9.78
N GLN A 183 -14.91 1.50 -8.45
CA GLN A 183 -14.02 0.68 -7.60
C GLN A 183 -14.66 -0.61 -7.07
N TYR A 184 -15.91 -0.91 -7.43
CA TYR A 184 -16.60 -2.13 -6.97
C TYR A 184 -16.01 -3.44 -7.52
N TRP A 185 -15.03 -3.37 -8.43
CA TRP A 185 -14.15 -4.50 -8.75
C TRP A 185 -13.39 -5.00 -7.50
N LEU A 186 -13.08 -4.13 -6.54
CA LEU A 186 -12.43 -4.52 -5.29
C LEU A 186 -13.37 -5.36 -4.41
N HIS A 187 -14.66 -5.01 -4.39
CA HIS A 187 -15.67 -5.76 -3.62
C HIS A 187 -15.74 -7.20 -4.11
N GLU A 188 -15.75 -7.39 -5.43
CA GLU A 188 -15.73 -8.72 -6.05
C GLU A 188 -14.54 -9.57 -5.58
N ILE A 189 -13.33 -9.00 -5.57
CA ILE A 189 -12.12 -9.69 -5.13
C ILE A 189 -12.27 -10.14 -3.66
N VAL A 190 -12.73 -9.24 -2.80
CA VAL A 190 -12.87 -9.50 -1.37
C VAL A 190 -13.95 -10.56 -1.11
N VAL A 191 -15.11 -10.45 -1.76
CA VAL A 191 -16.24 -11.37 -1.62
C VAL A 191 -15.85 -12.77 -2.09
N LYS A 192 -15.29 -12.90 -3.30
CA LYS A 192 -14.90 -14.20 -3.86
C LYS A 192 -13.80 -14.88 -3.03
N GLN A 193 -12.83 -14.12 -2.51
CA GLN A 193 -11.82 -14.68 -1.60
C GLN A 193 -12.41 -15.14 -0.27
N THR A 194 -13.35 -14.36 0.29
CA THR A 194 -14.02 -14.71 1.54
C THR A 194 -14.82 -15.99 1.38
N ILE A 195 -15.61 -16.11 0.31
CA ILE A 195 -16.39 -17.31 0.01
C ILE A 195 -15.50 -18.53 -0.20
N TYR A 196 -14.42 -18.38 -0.96
CA TYR A 196 -13.45 -19.46 -1.16
C TYR A 196 -12.93 -19.98 0.19
N LEU A 197 -12.54 -19.09 1.10
CA LEU A 197 -12.03 -19.48 2.41
C LEU A 197 -13.12 -20.04 3.33
N LEU A 198 -14.34 -19.51 3.28
CA LEU A 198 -15.48 -20.04 4.03
C LEU A 198 -15.77 -21.49 3.63
N ASN A 199 -15.86 -21.75 2.33
CA ASN A 199 -16.12 -23.09 1.81
C ASN A 199 -14.93 -24.03 2.07
N LEU A 200 -13.70 -23.53 1.98
CA LEU A 200 -12.50 -24.34 2.25
C LEU A 200 -12.39 -24.76 3.73
N PHE A 201 -12.67 -23.86 4.67
CA PHE A 201 -12.46 -24.12 6.10
C PHE A 201 -13.69 -24.62 6.85
N PHE A 202 -14.90 -24.30 6.38
CA PHE A 202 -16.13 -24.57 7.11
C PHE A 202 -17.19 -25.34 6.30
N ASP A 203 -16.93 -25.64 5.01
CA ASP A 203 -17.83 -26.39 4.13
C ASP A 203 -19.28 -25.86 4.12
N MET A 204 -19.42 -24.53 4.11
CA MET A 204 -20.72 -23.86 4.31
C MET A 204 -21.59 -23.78 3.05
N GLY A 205 -21.07 -24.14 1.88
CA GLY A 205 -21.78 -24.00 0.60
C GLY A 205 -22.21 -22.55 0.28
N VAL A 206 -21.47 -21.56 0.78
CA VAL A 206 -21.77 -20.14 0.57
C VAL A 206 -21.48 -19.77 -0.88
N SER A 207 -22.31 -18.95 -1.48
CA SER A 207 -22.13 -18.41 -2.83
C SER A 207 -22.22 -16.89 -2.86
N ALA A 208 -21.86 -16.28 -3.99
CA ALA A 208 -21.94 -14.84 -4.20
C ALA A 208 -23.00 -14.54 -5.26
N SER A 209 -23.77 -13.49 -5.06
CA SER A 209 -24.57 -12.87 -6.11
C SER A 209 -24.07 -11.46 -6.39
N TYR A 210 -24.06 -11.12 -7.68
CA TYR A 210 -23.79 -9.78 -8.17
C TYR A 210 -25.09 -9.14 -8.64
N SER A 211 -25.47 -8.01 -8.03
CA SER A 211 -26.60 -7.18 -8.44
C SER A 211 -26.09 -5.79 -8.81
N PRO A 212 -26.05 -5.41 -10.10
CA PRO A 212 -25.60 -4.08 -10.50
C PRO A 212 -26.61 -2.97 -10.12
N THR A 213 -27.74 -3.32 -9.52
CA THR A 213 -28.80 -2.41 -9.11
C THR A 213 -28.95 -2.40 -7.59
N GLY A 214 -29.03 -1.21 -7.01
CA GLY A 214 -29.24 -1.01 -5.57
C GLY A 214 -28.02 -0.38 -4.88
N ILE A 215 -28.03 -0.37 -3.54
CA ILE A 215 -26.96 0.22 -2.73
C ILE A 215 -25.81 -0.78 -2.53
N HIS A 216 -26.12 -2.07 -2.53
CA HIS A 216 -25.14 -3.14 -2.34
C HIS A 216 -25.07 -3.99 -3.59
N HIS A 217 -23.88 -4.06 -4.20
CA HIS A 217 -23.70 -4.73 -5.48
C HIS A 217 -23.35 -6.21 -5.34
N TRP A 218 -22.92 -6.62 -4.15
CA TRP A 218 -22.52 -7.98 -3.84
C TRP A 218 -23.23 -8.47 -2.59
N SER A 219 -23.59 -9.74 -2.55
CA SER A 219 -24.14 -10.40 -1.37
C SER A 219 -23.58 -11.80 -1.19
N PHE A 220 -23.52 -12.24 0.07
CA PHE A 220 -23.29 -13.62 0.44
C PHE A 220 -24.63 -14.34 0.54
N ASP A 221 -24.76 -15.42 -0.23
CA ASP A 221 -25.97 -16.25 -0.26
C ASP A 221 -25.68 -17.60 0.38
N PHE A 222 -26.61 -18.01 1.24
CA PHE A 222 -26.54 -19.23 2.04
C PHE A 222 -27.59 -20.22 1.56
N ILE A 223 -27.25 -21.51 1.57
CA ILE A 223 -28.22 -22.59 1.31
C ILE A 223 -29.11 -22.82 2.54
N GLY A 224 -28.56 -22.59 3.75
CA GLY A 224 -29.21 -22.68 5.05
C GLY A 224 -28.19 -22.39 6.16
N ASN A 225 -28.63 -22.43 7.42
CA ASN A 225 -27.74 -22.39 8.59
C ASN A 225 -27.19 -23.80 8.91
N ALA A 226 -26.35 -23.92 9.95
CA ALA A 226 -25.78 -25.21 10.37
C ALA A 226 -26.82 -26.27 10.79
N ALA A 227 -28.03 -25.86 11.17
CA ALA A 227 -29.15 -26.73 11.52
C ALA A 227 -30.07 -27.04 10.32
N GLY A 228 -29.81 -26.45 9.14
CA GLY A 228 -30.64 -26.58 7.95
C GLY A 228 -31.81 -25.59 7.87
N ASP A 229 -31.92 -24.63 8.78
CA ASP A 229 -32.95 -23.59 8.71
C ASP A 229 -32.62 -22.54 7.65
N PRO A 230 -33.62 -21.87 7.06
CA PRO A 230 -33.39 -20.78 6.13
C PRO A 230 -32.60 -19.64 6.78
N LEU A 231 -31.56 -19.17 6.10
CA LEU A 231 -30.74 -18.04 6.52
C LEU A 231 -30.84 -16.92 5.46
N GLY A 232 -30.94 -15.67 5.91
CA GLY A 232 -30.98 -14.52 4.99
C GLY A 232 -29.64 -14.27 4.32
N SER A 233 -29.66 -13.63 3.15
CA SER A 233 -28.43 -13.15 2.51
C SER A 233 -27.83 -11.97 3.26
N ILE A 234 -26.51 -11.85 3.24
CA ILE A 234 -25.79 -10.72 3.83
C ILE A 234 -25.28 -9.83 2.70
N SER A 235 -25.72 -8.58 2.69
CA SER A 235 -25.23 -7.58 1.74
C SER A 235 -23.78 -7.17 2.07
N PHE A 236 -22.95 -7.03 1.04
CA PHE A 236 -21.56 -6.62 1.16
C PHE A 236 -21.44 -5.10 0.97
N GLU A 237 -20.75 -4.46 1.92
CA GLU A 237 -20.52 -3.02 1.91
C GLU A 237 -19.05 -2.68 1.67
N THR A 238 -18.78 -1.45 1.25
CA THR A 238 -17.41 -0.91 1.16
C THR A 238 -16.66 -1.07 2.48
N PHE A 239 -17.36 -0.94 3.62
CA PHE A 239 -16.78 -1.16 4.95
C PHE A 239 -16.29 -2.59 5.18
N CYS A 240 -16.93 -3.58 4.55
CA CYS A 240 -16.53 -4.97 4.59
C CYS A 240 -15.21 -5.24 3.88
N THR A 241 -14.62 -4.28 3.16
CA THR A 241 -13.27 -4.42 2.59
C THR A 241 -12.15 -4.04 3.57
N GLY A 242 -12.48 -3.38 4.68
CA GLY A 242 -11.51 -2.81 5.62
C GLY A 242 -10.89 -1.49 5.13
N VAL A 243 -11.37 -0.92 4.02
CA VAL A 243 -10.76 0.25 3.38
C VAL A 243 -10.73 1.49 4.27
N GLN A 244 -11.69 1.69 5.17
CA GLN A 244 -11.68 2.84 6.10
C GLN A 244 -10.37 2.94 6.89
N ALA A 245 -9.97 1.83 7.52
CA ALA A 245 -8.76 1.80 8.32
C ALA A 245 -7.52 2.01 7.43
N ILE A 246 -7.50 1.36 6.26
CA ILE A 246 -6.44 1.54 5.26
C ILE A 246 -6.33 3.02 4.85
N CYS A 247 -7.44 3.71 4.59
CA CYS A 247 -7.45 5.13 4.21
C CYS A 247 -6.90 6.04 5.30
N VAL A 248 -7.30 5.82 6.56
CA VAL A 248 -6.80 6.60 7.70
C VAL A 248 -5.28 6.45 7.83
N PHE A 249 -4.78 5.21 7.82
CA PHE A 249 -3.35 4.95 7.92
C PHE A 249 -2.60 5.41 6.67
N ALA A 250 -3.18 5.30 5.48
CA ALA A 250 -2.59 5.83 4.25
C ALA A 250 -2.44 7.35 4.32
N GLY A 251 -3.46 8.06 4.79
CA GLY A 251 -3.40 9.50 5.04
C GLY A 251 -2.26 9.85 6.00
N ILE A 252 -2.18 9.17 7.14
CA ILE A 252 -1.12 9.39 8.15
C ILE A 252 0.26 9.17 7.53
N ILE A 253 0.47 8.04 6.84
CA ILE A 253 1.78 7.67 6.30
C ILE A 253 2.21 8.64 5.20
N ILE A 254 1.31 8.98 4.28
CA ILE A 254 1.60 9.90 3.18
C ILE A 254 1.90 11.31 3.73
N CYS A 255 1.10 11.80 4.67
CA CYS A 255 1.25 13.15 5.23
C CYS A 255 2.29 13.27 6.35
N THR A 256 2.89 12.16 6.82
CA THR A 256 3.98 12.20 7.81
C THR A 256 5.12 13.09 7.29
N PRO A 257 5.57 14.09 8.06
CA PRO A 257 6.55 15.05 7.60
C PRO A 257 7.93 14.40 7.40
N HIS A 258 8.72 14.96 6.50
CA HIS A 258 10.10 14.54 6.27
C HIS A 258 11.06 15.43 7.07
N SER A 259 12.14 14.84 7.59
CA SER A 259 13.22 15.64 8.19
C SER A 259 13.88 16.51 7.12
N GLN A 260 14.25 17.74 7.48
CA GLN A 260 15.08 18.62 6.64
C GLN A 260 16.54 18.15 6.57
N ASP A 261 16.95 17.32 7.53
CA ASP A 261 18.26 16.67 7.54
C ASP A 261 18.38 15.63 6.42
N LYS A 262 19.41 15.77 5.56
CA LYS A 262 19.56 14.94 4.36
C LYS A 262 19.82 13.48 4.68
N GLU A 263 20.61 13.19 5.72
CA GLU A 263 20.90 11.81 6.12
C GLU A 263 19.65 11.10 6.62
N THR A 264 18.87 11.76 7.46
CA THR A 264 17.62 11.22 7.99
C THR A 264 16.57 11.03 6.89
N ASN A 265 16.54 11.92 5.89
CA ASN A 265 15.58 11.90 4.78
C ASN A 265 15.89 10.88 3.67
N LYS A 266 17.09 10.31 3.64
CA LYS A 266 17.68 9.55 2.52
C LYS A 266 16.81 8.42 1.93
N ASP A 267 15.92 7.81 2.72
CA ASP A 267 15.10 6.66 2.29
C ASP A 267 13.61 6.82 2.60
N ILE A 268 13.16 8.06 2.86
CA ILE A 268 11.82 8.29 3.41
C ILE A 268 10.70 7.75 2.50
N ILE A 269 10.84 7.88 1.18
CA ILE A 269 9.86 7.39 0.21
C ILE A 269 9.74 5.87 0.31
N TRP A 270 10.87 5.15 0.42
CA TRP A 270 10.86 3.70 0.58
C TRP A 270 10.25 3.28 1.92
N ARG A 271 10.55 3.99 3.01
CA ARG A 271 9.96 3.71 4.33
C ARG A 271 8.44 3.93 4.33
N LYS A 272 7.96 4.98 3.66
CA LYS A 272 6.54 5.25 3.43
C LYS A 272 5.87 4.18 2.58
N THR A 273 6.43 3.85 1.42
CA THR A 273 5.88 2.80 0.55
C THR A 273 5.83 1.45 1.26
N LYS A 274 6.90 1.07 1.96
CA LYS A 274 6.93 -0.16 2.76
C LYS A 274 5.85 -0.15 3.84
N SER A 275 5.69 0.96 4.55
CA SER A 275 4.68 1.11 5.61
C SER A 275 3.27 1.04 5.05
N LEU A 276 2.99 1.70 3.92
CA LEU A 276 1.71 1.64 3.21
C LEU A 276 1.36 0.21 2.79
N LEU A 277 2.29 -0.48 2.12
CA LEU A 277 2.07 -1.86 1.66
C LEU A 277 1.82 -2.81 2.82
N ILE A 278 2.67 -2.78 3.85
CA ILE A 278 2.54 -3.74 4.96
C ILE A 278 1.30 -3.43 5.82
N SER A 279 1.01 -2.16 6.12
CA SER A 279 -0.20 -1.80 6.86
C SER A 279 -1.47 -2.18 6.10
N SER A 280 -1.53 -1.92 4.79
CA SER A 280 -2.66 -2.28 3.95
C SER A 280 -2.85 -3.80 3.89
N LEU A 281 -1.76 -4.57 3.76
CA LEU A 281 -1.80 -6.03 3.77
C LEU A 281 -2.30 -6.58 5.12
N ILE A 282 -1.82 -6.06 6.24
CA ILE A 282 -2.26 -6.48 7.57
C ILE A 282 -3.76 -6.21 7.74
N PHE A 283 -4.22 -5.00 7.41
CA PHE A 283 -5.65 -4.68 7.49
C PHE A 283 -6.50 -5.55 6.58
N TYR A 284 -6.03 -5.79 5.36
CA TYR A 284 -6.71 -6.68 4.42
C TYR A 284 -6.89 -8.08 5.00
N VAL A 285 -5.80 -8.71 5.46
CA VAL A 285 -5.82 -10.08 6.02
C VAL A 285 -6.69 -10.14 7.27
N VAL A 286 -6.54 -9.20 8.20
CA VAL A 286 -7.34 -9.13 9.42
C VAL A 286 -8.82 -8.98 9.08
N ASN A 287 -9.14 -8.18 8.08
CA ASN A 287 -10.51 -7.95 7.67
C ASN A 287 -11.14 -9.19 6.99
N ILE A 288 -10.37 -9.94 6.19
CA ILE A 288 -10.81 -11.26 5.71
C ILE A 288 -11.11 -12.17 6.91
N ILE A 289 -10.18 -12.33 7.85
CA ILE A 289 -10.36 -13.18 9.04
C ILE A 289 -11.59 -12.74 9.84
N ARG A 290 -11.77 -11.43 10.02
CA ARG A 290 -12.95 -10.84 10.67
C ARG A 290 -14.23 -11.33 9.99
N MET A 291 -14.34 -11.23 8.66
CA MET A 291 -15.53 -11.68 7.94
C MET A 291 -15.73 -13.19 8.05
N LEU A 292 -14.66 -13.99 7.99
CA LEU A 292 -14.75 -15.45 8.17
C LEU A 292 -15.38 -15.80 9.53
N ILE A 293 -14.93 -15.13 10.59
CA ILE A 293 -15.50 -15.35 11.93
C ILE A 293 -16.94 -14.83 12.00
N GLN A 294 -17.22 -13.64 11.47
CA GLN A 294 -18.57 -13.05 11.51
C GLN A 294 -19.59 -13.90 10.77
N ILE A 295 -19.27 -14.32 9.55
CA ILE A 295 -20.14 -15.16 8.72
C ILE A 295 -20.23 -16.58 9.30
N GLY A 296 -19.14 -17.15 9.80
CA GLY A 296 -19.15 -18.45 10.46
C GLY A 296 -20.05 -18.48 11.70
N LEU A 297 -19.98 -17.46 12.56
CA LEU A 297 -20.88 -17.35 13.71
C LEU A 297 -22.33 -17.11 13.30
N TYR A 298 -22.57 -16.30 12.27
CA TYR A 298 -23.92 -16.11 11.74
C TYR A 298 -24.52 -17.42 11.22
N TYR A 299 -23.72 -18.22 10.52
CA TYR A 299 -24.11 -19.56 10.06
C TYR A 299 -24.41 -20.54 11.20
N LEU A 300 -23.77 -20.39 12.36
CA LEU A 300 -24.10 -21.15 13.57
C LEU A 300 -25.40 -20.68 14.26
N GLY A 301 -26.08 -19.65 13.72
CA GLY A 301 -27.36 -19.15 14.22
C GLY A 301 -27.26 -17.98 15.21
N TYR A 302 -26.07 -17.40 15.40
CA TYR A 302 -25.95 -16.20 16.24
C TYR A 302 -26.57 -14.98 15.51
N PRO A 303 -27.21 -14.02 16.24
CA PRO A 303 -27.78 -12.82 15.63
C PRO A 303 -26.71 -11.93 14.99
N TRP A 304 -26.92 -11.52 13.73
CA TRP A 304 -25.98 -10.70 12.97
C TRP A 304 -25.58 -9.42 13.69
N ASP A 305 -26.55 -8.67 14.24
CA ASP A 305 -26.32 -7.37 14.89
C ASP A 305 -25.35 -7.47 16.07
N SER A 306 -25.42 -8.56 16.84
CA SER A 306 -24.56 -8.80 18.01
C SER A 306 -23.11 -9.11 17.62
N ILE A 307 -22.93 -9.81 16.50
CA ILE A 307 -21.63 -10.27 16.01
C ILE A 307 -20.92 -9.15 15.22
N HIS A 308 -21.69 -8.44 14.39
CA HIS A 308 -21.17 -7.45 13.46
C HIS A 308 -20.45 -6.31 14.20
N VAL A 309 -21.06 -5.75 15.25
CA VAL A 309 -20.49 -4.62 16.01
C VAL A 309 -19.32 -5.05 16.90
N SER A 310 -19.48 -6.16 17.63
CA SER A 310 -18.50 -6.60 18.64
C SER A 310 -17.16 -6.99 18.04
N ILE A 311 -17.17 -7.75 16.93
CA ILE A 311 -15.93 -8.18 16.26
C ILE A 311 -15.32 -7.02 15.47
N SER A 312 -16.12 -6.05 15.02
CA SER A 312 -15.58 -4.81 14.45
C SER A 312 -14.71 -4.05 15.45
N ALA A 313 -15.11 -3.99 16.73
CA ALA A 313 -14.34 -3.30 17.77
C ALA A 313 -12.96 -3.95 18.01
N ALA A 314 -12.83 -5.27 17.80
CA ALA A 314 -11.56 -5.98 17.93
C ALA A 314 -10.48 -5.50 16.91
N SER A 315 -10.89 -4.87 15.80
CA SER A 315 -9.96 -4.27 14.84
C SER A 315 -9.10 -3.13 15.42
N SER A 316 -9.52 -2.54 16.55
CA SER A 316 -8.74 -1.52 17.26
C SER A 316 -7.38 -2.02 17.78
N PHE A 317 -7.27 -3.30 18.16
CA PHE A 317 -5.98 -3.92 18.54
C PHE A 317 -5.00 -3.96 17.36
N VAL A 318 -5.51 -4.20 16.16
CA VAL A 318 -4.70 -4.21 14.93
C VAL A 318 -4.19 -2.81 14.60
N ALA A 319 -5.03 -1.79 14.79
CA ALA A 319 -4.61 -0.40 14.64
C ALA A 319 -3.45 -0.06 15.61
N ALA A 320 -3.50 -0.52 16.86
CA ALA A 320 -2.40 -0.32 17.82
C ALA A 320 -1.09 -1.00 17.37
N ILE A 321 -1.17 -2.25 16.88
CA ILE A 321 0.01 -2.96 16.32
C ILE A 321 0.60 -2.20 15.14
N ILE A 322 -0.24 -1.65 14.25
CA ILE A 322 0.23 -0.89 13.10
C ILE A 322 0.90 0.41 13.53
N ILE A 323 0.39 1.11 14.55
CA ILE A 323 1.08 2.28 15.12
C ILE A 323 2.47 1.91 15.64
N LEU A 324 2.63 0.76 16.31
CA LEU A 324 3.94 0.28 16.77
C LEU A 324 4.88 -0.05 15.60
N LEU A 325 4.37 -0.66 14.53
CA LEU A 325 5.15 -0.93 13.31
C LEU A 325 5.55 0.37 12.60
N LEU A 326 4.65 1.36 12.56
CA LEU A 326 4.94 2.69 12.04
C LEU A 326 6.01 3.39 12.84
N HIS A 327 6.01 3.28 14.18
CA HIS A 327 7.10 3.82 14.99
C HIS A 327 8.47 3.26 14.57
N LYS A 328 8.52 1.94 14.33
CA LYS A 328 9.74 1.24 13.94
C LYS A 328 10.21 1.58 12.53
N TRP A 329 9.31 1.77 11.56
CA TRP A 329 9.68 2.02 10.17
C TRP A 329 9.72 3.48 9.78
N MET A 330 8.95 4.33 10.45
CA MET A 330 8.83 5.77 10.24
C MET A 330 8.73 6.50 11.59
N PRO A 331 9.84 6.58 12.34
CA PRO A 331 9.86 7.29 13.61
C PRO A 331 9.47 8.77 13.48
N GLU A 332 9.58 9.35 12.28
CA GLU A 332 9.15 10.72 11.96
C GLU A 332 7.71 11.00 12.38
N PHE A 333 6.81 10.01 12.32
CA PHE A 333 5.43 10.20 12.73
C PHE A 333 5.33 10.59 14.21
N ILE A 334 5.89 9.77 15.12
CA ILE A 334 5.85 10.04 16.56
C ILE A 334 6.72 11.25 16.91
N ILE A 335 7.89 11.37 16.31
CA ILE A 335 8.79 12.49 16.59
C ILE A 335 8.15 13.82 16.15
N SER A 336 7.36 13.83 15.07
CA SER A 336 6.64 15.04 14.64
C SER A 336 5.58 15.48 15.66
N ILE A 337 4.91 14.54 16.33
CA ILE A 337 3.96 14.85 17.42
C ILE A 337 4.70 15.48 18.60
N ILE A 338 5.83 14.88 19.00
CA ILE A 338 6.70 15.41 20.07
C ILE A 338 7.22 16.81 19.69
N TYR A 339 7.58 17.01 18.42
CA TYR A 339 8.03 18.29 17.88
C TYR A 339 6.96 19.38 17.96
N ILE A 340 5.71 19.05 17.62
CA ILE A 340 4.56 19.96 17.78
C ILE A 340 4.41 20.35 19.25
N GLY A 341 4.44 19.38 20.18
CA GLY A 341 4.37 19.66 21.62
C GLY A 341 5.50 20.58 22.10
N THR A 342 6.71 20.40 21.58
CA THR A 342 7.88 21.24 21.90
C THR A 342 7.72 22.67 21.39
N LEU A 343 7.21 22.85 20.16
CA LEU A 343 6.90 24.16 19.59
C LEU A 343 5.83 24.90 20.40
N LEU A 344 4.76 24.20 20.78
CA LEU A 344 3.69 24.76 21.61
C LEU A 344 4.24 25.22 22.97
N ASN A 345 5.02 24.38 23.65
CA ASN A 345 5.62 24.72 24.93
C ASN A 345 6.54 25.95 24.84
N LYS A 346 7.38 26.05 23.79
CA LYS A 346 8.24 27.23 23.54
C LYS A 346 7.39 28.51 23.36
N LYS A 347 6.29 28.42 22.62
CA LYS A 347 5.37 29.56 22.41
C LYS A 347 4.67 29.98 23.71
N PHE A 348 4.25 29.02 24.54
CA PHE A 348 3.64 29.31 25.84
C PHE A 348 4.63 29.94 26.83
N LYS A 349 5.90 29.51 26.86
CA LYS A 349 6.94 30.14 27.68
C LYS A 349 7.18 31.61 27.28
N LEU A 350 7.28 31.88 25.97
CA LEU A 350 7.44 33.24 25.45
C LEU A 350 6.25 34.17 25.76
N LEU A 351 5.04 33.62 25.89
CA LEU A 351 3.84 34.38 26.29
C LEU A 351 3.79 34.65 27.80
N LYS A 352 4.43 33.81 28.62
CA LYS A 352 4.48 33.96 30.09
C LYS A 352 5.59 34.89 30.58
N GLU A 353 6.68 35.05 29.82
CA GLU A 353 7.72 36.01 30.17
C GLU A 353 7.29 37.44 29.83
N PRO A 354 7.08 38.34 30.81
CA PRO A 354 6.81 39.73 30.51
C PRO A 354 8.00 40.30 29.76
N LYS A 355 7.75 41.00 28.63
CA LYS A 355 8.78 41.76 27.93
C LYS A 355 9.49 42.63 28.96
N LYS A 356 10.73 42.29 29.33
CA LYS A 356 11.61 43.21 30.04
C LYS A 356 11.75 44.42 29.13
N VAL A 357 11.02 45.49 29.46
CA VAL A 357 11.20 46.80 28.86
C VAL A 357 12.67 47.12 29.05
N LYS A 358 13.43 47.17 27.95
CA LYS A 358 14.77 47.74 27.97
C LYS A 358 14.58 49.20 28.31
N ASN A 359 14.77 49.56 29.58
CA ASN A 359 14.99 50.94 29.96
C ASN A 359 16.34 51.33 29.35
N ASN A 360 16.28 52.19 28.33
CA ASN A 360 17.42 52.95 27.85
C ASN A 360 17.79 54.03 28.86
#